data_AF-A0A3B1E1U9-F1
#
_entry.id   AF-A0A3B1E1U9-F1
#
_cell.length_a   1.000
_cell.length_b   1.000
_cell.length_c   1.000
_cell.angle_alpha   90.00
_cell.angle_beta   90.00
_cell.angle_gamma   90.00
#
_symmetry.space_group_name_H-M   'P 1'
#
loop_
_entity.id
_entity.type
_entity.pdbx_description
1 polymer ?
#
loop_
_entity_poly.entity_id
_entity_poly.type
_entity_poly.pdbx_seq_one_letter_code
_entity_poly.pdbx_strand_id
1 'polypeptide(L)'
;MQKVWKIRVALIIGLAVVGMGVITSQQQANARPKYIKVFAKTYPELGKLAKTAKCLVCHPKKSKKTQNSYAKAMKLGLPKKNCKDLDAIKKALVAAESKPSDVKGKTFGELIKAGKLPNAKK
;
A
#
# COMPACT_ATOMS: atom_id res chain seq x y z
N MET A 1 -44.34 -46.14 -20.76
CA MET A 1 -43.89 -44.84 -20.23
C MET A 1 -42.39 -44.88 -19.88
N GLN A 2 -41.49 -44.90 -20.88
CA GLN A 2 -40.02 -45.03 -20.66
C GLN A 2 -39.18 -44.09 -21.53
N LYS A 3 -39.80 -43.24 -22.37
CA LYS A 3 -39.07 -42.40 -23.35
C LYS A 3 -38.82 -40.95 -22.91
N VAL A 4 -39.30 -40.54 -21.74
CA VAL A 4 -39.07 -39.18 -21.17
C VAL A 4 -37.80 -39.07 -20.34
N TRP A 5 -37.14 -40.20 -20.02
CA TRP A 5 -35.97 -40.19 -19.14
C TRP A 5 -34.65 -39.81 -19.84
N LYS A 6 -34.55 -39.98 -21.17
CA LYS A 6 -33.31 -39.69 -21.91
C LYS A 6 -33.13 -38.23 -22.32
N ILE A 7 -34.19 -37.42 -22.27
CA ILE A 7 -34.17 -36.04 -22.78
C ILE A 7 -33.67 -35.04 -21.72
N ARG A 8 -33.73 -35.39 -20.43
CA ARG A 8 -33.21 -34.52 -19.34
C ARG A 8 -31.71 -34.66 -19.08
N VAL A 9 -31.06 -35.68 -19.64
CA VAL A 9 -29.61 -35.89 -19.49
C VAL A 9 -28.81 -35.11 -20.56
N ALA A 10 -29.41 -34.84 -21.71
CA ALA A 10 -28.76 -34.10 -22.80
C ALA A 10 -28.69 -32.58 -22.58
N LEU A 11 -29.42 -32.02 -21.60
CA LEU A 11 -29.48 -30.58 -21.33
C LEU A 11 -28.62 -30.11 -20.14
N ILE A 12 -27.86 -31.02 -19.51
CA ILE A 12 -27.01 -30.69 -18.35
C ILE A 12 -25.51 -30.55 -18.73
N ILE A 13 -25.12 -30.89 -19.96
CA ILE A 13 -23.70 -30.81 -20.42
C ILE A 13 -23.42 -29.56 -21.28
N GLY A 14 -24.46 -28.81 -21.68
CA GLY A 14 -24.30 -27.66 -22.60
C GLY A 14 -24.09 -26.28 -21.95
N LEU A 15 -24.06 -26.17 -20.63
CA LEU A 15 -24.13 -24.86 -19.94
C LEU A 15 -23.14 -24.72 -18.77
N ALA A 16 -21.92 -25.22 -18.94
CA ALA A 16 -20.89 -25.21 -17.89
C ALA A 16 -19.60 -24.43 -18.27
N VAL A 17 -19.64 -23.52 -19.25
CA VAL A 17 -18.45 -22.71 -19.63
C VAL A 17 -18.80 -21.25 -19.95
N VAL A 18 -19.61 -20.57 -19.14
CA VAL A 18 -19.68 -19.09 -19.19
C VAL A 18 -19.87 -18.56 -17.78
N GLY A 19 -18.83 -18.61 -16.96
CA GLY A 19 -18.96 -18.22 -15.57
C GLY A 19 -17.66 -18.13 -14.80
N MET A 20 -16.57 -17.63 -15.41
CA MET A 20 -15.36 -17.33 -14.62
C MET A 20 -14.53 -16.24 -15.27
N GLY A 21 -15.14 -15.07 -15.45
CA GLY A 21 -14.47 -13.86 -15.92
C GLY A 21 -14.53 -12.74 -14.88
N VAL A 22 -14.48 -13.06 -13.58
CA VAL A 22 -14.30 -12.01 -12.57
C VAL A 22 -12.86 -11.54 -12.66
N ILE A 23 -12.61 -10.56 -13.54
CA ILE A 23 -11.36 -9.83 -13.64
C ILE A 23 -11.24 -9.02 -12.35
N THR A 24 -10.80 -9.67 -11.29
CA THR A 24 -10.36 -8.97 -10.09
C THR A 24 -9.22 -8.07 -10.55
N SER A 25 -9.47 -6.76 -10.55
CA SER A 25 -8.45 -5.76 -10.83
C SER A 25 -7.38 -5.87 -9.74
N GLN A 26 -6.42 -6.77 -9.94
CA GLN A 26 -5.27 -6.92 -9.09
C GLN A 26 -4.43 -5.66 -9.25
N GLN A 27 -4.75 -4.65 -8.44
CA GLN A 27 -4.07 -3.36 -8.44
C GLN A 27 -2.59 -3.63 -8.15
N GLN A 28 -1.77 -3.67 -9.21
CA GLN A 28 -0.37 -4.02 -9.11
C GLN A 28 0.32 -3.00 -8.20
N ALA A 29 0.93 -3.51 -7.12
CA ALA A 29 1.75 -2.69 -6.23
C ALA A 29 3.03 -2.30 -6.96
N ASN A 30 2.95 -1.26 -7.79
CA ASN A 30 4.06 -0.79 -8.59
C ASN A 30 5.03 -0.01 -7.67
N ALA A 31 6.32 -0.29 -7.78
CA ALA A 31 7.35 0.37 -6.98
C ALA A 31 7.31 1.89 -7.23
N ARG A 32 7.29 2.68 -6.15
CA ARG A 32 7.23 4.16 -6.23
C ARG A 32 8.54 4.78 -5.73
N PRO A 33 9.64 4.69 -6.50
CA PRO A 33 10.97 5.11 -6.04
C PRO A 33 11.06 6.62 -5.75
N LYS A 34 10.16 7.44 -6.32
CA LYS A 34 10.10 8.88 -6.03
C LYS A 34 9.85 9.16 -4.55
N TYR A 35 8.98 8.38 -3.89
CA TYR A 35 8.63 8.61 -2.49
C TYR A 35 9.82 8.40 -1.56
N ILE A 36 10.55 7.30 -1.73
CA ILE A 36 11.74 7.03 -0.91
C ILE A 36 12.87 8.02 -1.21
N LYS A 37 13.00 8.48 -2.47
CA LYS A 37 13.94 9.53 -2.85
C LYS A 37 13.60 10.86 -2.15
N VAL A 38 12.33 11.27 -2.16
CA VAL A 38 11.90 12.49 -1.45
C VAL A 38 12.11 12.32 0.05
N PHE A 39 11.72 11.19 0.64
CA PHE A 39 11.97 10.91 2.06
C PHE A 39 13.45 11.06 2.43
N ALA A 40 14.36 10.41 1.69
CA ALA A 40 15.80 10.46 1.96
C ALA A 40 16.40 11.84 1.73
N LYS A 41 15.79 12.68 0.89
CA LYS A 41 16.19 14.09 0.69
C LYS A 41 15.66 14.99 1.82
N THR A 42 14.43 14.73 2.29
CA THR A 42 13.81 15.50 3.38
C THR A 42 14.46 15.18 4.73
N TYR A 43 14.89 13.93 4.93
CA TYR A 43 15.53 13.47 6.17
C TYR A 43 16.91 12.85 5.87
N PRO A 44 17.95 13.68 5.64
CA PRO A 44 19.29 13.20 5.30
C PRO A 44 19.87 12.24 6.34
N GLU A 45 19.66 12.53 7.63
CA GLU A 45 20.06 11.67 8.76
C GLU A 45 19.51 10.24 8.63
N LEU A 46 18.28 10.12 8.13
CA LEU A 46 17.62 8.82 7.91
C LEU A 46 17.91 8.25 6.53
N GLY A 47 18.63 8.96 5.66
CA GLY A 47 18.82 8.59 4.26
C GLY A 47 19.41 7.18 4.08
N LYS A 48 20.38 6.80 4.91
CA LYS A 48 20.97 5.44 4.89
C LYS A 48 19.94 4.39 5.35
N LEU A 49 19.29 4.62 6.49
CA LEU A 49 18.25 3.75 7.04
C LEU A 49 17.07 3.57 6.07
N ALA A 50 16.64 4.66 5.43
CA ALA A 50 15.57 4.67 4.44
C ALA A 50 15.96 3.91 3.16
N LYS A 51 17.20 4.07 2.68
CA LYS A 51 17.72 3.31 1.52
C LYS A 51 17.82 1.81 1.81
N THR A 52 18.10 1.41 3.04
CA THR A 52 18.10 0.01 3.47
C THR A 52 16.67 -0.52 3.62
N ALA A 53 15.79 0.25 4.27
CA ALA A 53 14.39 -0.13 4.48
C ALA A 53 13.58 -0.16 3.16
N LYS A 54 13.90 0.71 2.19
CA LYS A 54 13.22 0.84 0.88
C LYS A 54 11.70 0.90 1.04
N CYS A 55 11.00 -0.16 0.63
CA CYS A 55 9.56 -0.27 0.70
C CYS A 55 9.06 -0.36 2.15
N LEU A 56 9.90 -0.81 3.09
CA LEU A 56 9.51 -1.06 4.47
C LEU A 56 9.17 0.20 5.25
N VAL A 57 9.64 1.37 4.81
CA VAL A 57 9.28 2.67 5.39
C VAL A 57 7.76 2.89 5.32
N CYS A 58 7.10 2.38 4.28
CA CYS A 58 5.68 2.61 4.01
C CYS A 58 4.83 1.33 3.99
N HIS A 59 5.46 0.17 3.83
CA HIS A 59 4.80 -1.13 3.72
C HIS A 59 5.32 -2.08 4.81
N PRO A 60 4.46 -2.88 5.45
CA PRO A 60 4.93 -3.91 6.36
C PRO A 60 5.70 -5.01 5.60
N LYS A 61 6.68 -5.66 6.25
CA LYS A 61 7.45 -6.78 5.67
C LYS A 61 6.55 -7.90 5.13
N LYS A 62 5.42 -8.13 5.81
CA LYS A 62 4.44 -9.17 5.46
C LYS A 62 3.70 -8.90 4.13
N SER A 63 3.56 -7.64 3.69
CA SER A 63 2.78 -7.33 2.49
C SER A 63 3.14 -5.97 1.89
N LYS A 64 3.46 -5.95 0.59
CA LYS A 64 3.62 -4.74 -0.21
C LYS A 64 2.30 -4.09 -0.62
N LYS A 65 1.17 -4.80 -0.48
CA LYS A 65 -0.16 -4.30 -0.83
C LYS A 65 -0.77 -3.47 0.30
N THR A 66 -0.40 -3.78 1.54
CA THR A 66 -0.88 -3.09 2.73
C THR A 66 0.00 -1.89 3.04
N GLN A 67 -0.60 -0.82 3.52
CA GLN A 67 0.11 0.39 3.98
C GLN A 67 0.22 0.35 5.51
N ASN A 68 1.37 0.72 6.06
CA ASN A 68 1.52 0.96 7.50
C ASN A 68 0.83 2.28 7.91
N SER A 69 0.78 2.56 9.21
CA SER A 69 0.11 3.77 9.74
C SER A 69 0.72 5.06 9.17
N TYR A 70 2.05 5.11 9.01
CA TYR A 70 2.72 6.26 8.40
C TYR A 70 2.32 6.49 6.93
N ALA A 71 2.30 5.43 6.11
CA ALA A 71 1.91 5.53 4.71
C ALA A 71 0.44 5.90 4.54
N LYS A 72 -0.43 5.45 5.45
CA LYS A 72 -1.82 5.89 5.50
C LYS A 72 -1.92 7.38 5.85
N ALA A 73 -1.16 7.85 6.85
CA ALA A 73 -1.11 9.25 7.22
C ALA A 73 -0.64 10.15 6.06
N MET A 74 0.45 9.77 5.38
CA MET A 74 0.95 10.49 4.20
C MET A 74 -0.07 10.49 3.06
N LYS A 75 -0.78 9.38 2.83
CA LYS A 75 -1.78 9.27 1.75
C LYS A 75 -2.92 10.30 1.89
N LEU A 76 -3.29 10.67 3.11
CA LEU A 76 -4.32 11.69 3.35
C LEU A 76 -3.87 13.10 2.91
N GLY A 77 -2.56 13.37 2.87
CA GLY A 77 -2.01 14.64 2.40
C GLY A 77 -1.72 14.68 0.90
N LEU A 78 -1.95 13.59 0.16
CA LEU A 78 -1.70 13.56 -1.28
C LEU A 78 -2.95 13.98 -2.06
N PRO A 79 -2.81 14.81 -3.11
CA PRO A 79 -3.95 15.27 -3.92
C PRO A 79 -4.60 14.15 -4.73
N LYS A 80 -3.85 13.07 -5.00
CA LYS A 80 -4.35 11.88 -5.71
C LYS A 80 -3.54 10.64 -5.38
N LYS A 81 -4.14 9.48 -5.65
CA LYS A 81 -3.42 8.20 -5.66
C LYS A 81 -2.28 8.27 -6.67
N ASN A 82 -1.13 7.66 -6.34
CA ASN A 82 0.06 7.64 -7.21
C ASN A 82 0.53 9.03 -7.65
N CYS A 83 0.44 10.03 -6.76
CA CYS A 83 0.95 11.36 -7.04
C CYS A 83 2.44 11.29 -7.45
N LYS A 84 2.79 11.99 -8.52
CA LYS A 84 4.16 12.03 -9.08
C LYS A 84 4.87 13.36 -8.79
N ASP A 85 4.13 14.32 -8.25
CA ASP A 85 4.58 15.65 -7.88
C ASP A 85 5.43 15.58 -6.61
N LEU A 86 6.67 16.04 -6.71
CA LEU A 86 7.65 15.91 -5.64
C LEU A 86 7.33 16.83 -4.45
N ASP A 87 6.80 18.02 -4.72
CA ASP A 87 6.41 18.99 -3.69
C ASP A 87 5.16 18.53 -2.95
N ALA A 88 4.18 17.99 -3.65
CA ALA A 88 3.01 17.37 -3.03
C ALA A 88 3.41 16.19 -2.13
N ILE A 89 4.36 15.35 -2.58
CA ILE A 89 4.89 14.25 -1.77
C ILE A 89 5.63 14.80 -0.54
N LYS A 90 6.46 15.84 -0.70
CA LYS A 90 7.18 16.46 0.41
C LYS A 90 6.22 17.06 1.44
N LYS A 91 5.21 17.81 1.00
CA LYS A 91 4.17 18.38 1.87
C LYS A 91 3.42 17.28 2.62
N ALA A 92 3.06 16.20 1.94
CA ALA A 92 2.39 15.06 2.57
C ALA A 92 3.27 14.34 3.61
N LEU A 93 4.58 14.24 3.36
CA LEU A 93 5.54 13.68 4.33
C LEU A 93 5.62 14.54 5.60
N VAL A 94 5.78 15.86 5.43
CA VAL A 94 5.85 16.80 6.55
C VAL A 94 4.53 16.84 7.33
N ALA A 95 3.39 16.85 6.63
CA ALA A 95 2.08 16.80 7.28
C ALA A 95 1.85 15.50 8.08
N ALA A 96 2.48 14.39 7.65
CA ALA A 96 2.41 13.13 8.39
C ALA A 96 3.24 13.16 9.69
N GLU A 97 4.21 14.06 9.84
CA GLU A 97 5.03 14.16 11.06
C GLU A 97 4.18 14.44 12.30
N SER A 98 3.18 15.31 12.19
CA SER A 98 2.28 15.68 13.30
C SER A 98 1.26 14.61 13.64
N LYS A 99 1.19 13.50 12.89
CA LYS A 99 0.24 12.41 13.15
C LYS A 99 0.81 11.45 14.21
N PRO A 100 -0.07 10.85 15.04
CA PRO A 100 0.35 9.88 16.04
C PRO A 100 1.00 8.67 15.36
N SER A 101 2.10 8.20 15.94
CA SER A 101 2.79 6.98 15.49
C SER A 101 2.20 5.73 16.15
N ASP A 102 2.67 4.56 15.70
CA ASP A 102 2.35 3.29 16.36
C ASP A 102 3.05 3.15 17.74
N VAL A 103 3.96 4.07 18.08
CA VAL A 103 4.59 4.16 19.41
C VAL A 103 3.76 5.10 20.31
N LYS A 104 3.19 4.54 21.38
CA LYS A 104 2.33 5.26 22.33
C LYS A 104 3.01 6.55 22.83
N GLY A 105 2.30 7.66 22.71
CA GLY A 105 2.75 8.98 23.16
C GLY A 105 3.77 9.65 22.25
N LYS A 106 4.07 9.09 21.07
CA LYS A 106 4.98 9.70 20.10
C LYS A 106 4.31 9.90 18.75
N THR A 107 4.59 11.02 18.12
CA THR A 107 4.26 11.33 16.73
C THR A 107 5.29 10.72 15.78
N PHE A 108 4.96 10.64 14.48
CA PHE A 108 5.95 10.21 13.48
C PHE A 108 7.13 11.17 13.41
N GLY A 109 6.89 12.48 13.58
CA GLY A 109 7.92 13.51 13.62
C GLY A 109 8.89 13.31 14.77
N GLU A 110 8.42 12.94 15.97
CA GLU A 110 9.29 12.63 17.10
C GLU A 110 10.17 11.40 16.86
N LEU A 111 9.64 10.37 16.17
CA LEU A 111 10.45 9.22 15.78
C LEU A 111 11.52 9.61 14.76
N ILE A 112 11.15 10.42 13.75
CA ILE A 112 12.06 10.90 12.72
C ILE A 112 13.18 11.74 13.34
N LYS A 113 12.83 12.68 14.22
CA LYS A 113 13.79 13.51 14.98
C LYS A 113 14.70 12.68 15.88
N ALA A 114 14.20 11.56 16.42
CA ALA A 114 15.00 10.61 17.20
C ALA A 114 15.88 9.68 16.35
N GLY A 115 16.02 9.93 15.04
CA GLY A 115 16.84 9.09 14.15
C GLY A 115 16.21 7.73 13.85
N LYS A 116 14.90 7.55 14.09
CA LYS A 116 14.16 6.31 13.85
C LYS A 116 13.25 6.45 12.63
N LEU A 117 13.07 5.35 11.91
CA LEU A 117 12.10 5.31 10.83
C LEU A 117 10.67 5.42 11.39
N PRO A 118 9.74 6.09 10.68
CA PRO A 118 8.37 6.30 11.15
C PRO A 118 7.51 5.02 11.13
N ASN A 119 8.04 3.92 10.61
CA ASN A 119 7.43 2.60 10.70
C ASN A 119 7.84 1.83 11.97
N ALA A 120 8.61 2.45 12.87
CA ALA A 120 9.03 1.82 14.11
C ALA A 120 7.80 1.33 14.86
N LYS A 121 7.77 0.04 15.14
CA LYS A 121 6.75 -0.57 15.97
C LYS A 121 7.19 -0.45 17.42
N LYS A 122 6.19 -0.47 18.32
CA LYS A 122 6.40 -0.87 19.71
C LYS A 122 6.99 -2.28 19.78
#